data_AF-A0A2G2LU97-F1
#
_entry.id   AF-A0A2G2LU97-F1
#
_cell.length_a   1.000
_cell.length_b   1.000
_cell.length_c   1.000
_cell.angle_alpha   90.00
_cell.angle_beta   90.00
_cell.angle_gamma   90.00
#
_symmetry.space_group_name_H-M   'P 1'
#
loop_
_entity.id
_entity.type
_entity.pdbx_description
1 polymer ?
#
loop_
_entity_poly.entity_id
_entity_poly.type
_entity_poly.pdbx_seq_one_letter_code
_entity_poly.pdbx_strand_id
1 'polypeptide(L)'
;MKITRRSLVIIVFGLLAIWNVGQGSYIFAKAELAQWLIASAWQQSTSSDRTQIKPWPWADTWPVARLEMAKHDIDQYVLAGTSGESLAFGPGHIFASAEPTEQGNTVIAAHRDTLLHF
;
A
#
# COMPACT_ATOMS: atom_id res chain seq x y z
N MET A 1 -29.68 -11.51 37.34
CA MET A 1 -28.27 -11.89 37.13
C MET A 1 -27.39 -10.90 37.89
N LYS A 2 -26.69 -11.30 38.96
CA LYS A 2 -25.78 -10.39 39.69
C LYS A 2 -24.42 -10.42 39.00
N ILE A 3 -24.02 -9.33 38.37
CA ILE A 3 -22.70 -9.21 37.75
C ILE A 3 -21.67 -9.20 38.88
N THR A 4 -20.80 -10.21 38.91
CA THR A 4 -19.73 -10.29 39.91
C THR A 4 -18.52 -9.48 39.46
N ARG A 5 -17.68 -9.06 40.40
CA ARG A 5 -16.41 -8.35 40.10
C ARG A 5 -15.51 -9.14 39.13
N ARG A 6 -15.55 -10.48 39.18
CA ARG A 6 -14.84 -11.36 38.25
C ARG A 6 -15.41 -11.25 36.83
N SER A 7 -16.74 -11.26 36.68
CA SER A 7 -17.40 -11.09 35.39
C SER A 7 -17.07 -9.74 34.75
N LEU A 8 -17.00 -8.66 35.54
CA LEU A 8 -16.59 -7.33 35.05
C LEU A 8 -15.15 -7.33 34.52
N VAL A 9 -14.22 -7.94 35.26
CA VAL A 9 -12.82 -8.02 34.83
C VAL A 9 -12.68 -8.79 33.51
N ILE A 10 -13.37 -9.93 33.38
CA ILE A 10 -13.36 -10.72 32.14
C ILE A 10 -13.91 -9.91 30.96
N ILE A 11 -15.01 -9.19 31.16
CA ILE A 11 -15.61 -8.36 30.10
C ILE A 11 -14.64 -7.26 29.68
N VAL A 12 -14.02 -6.56 30.63
CA VAL A 12 -13.07 -5.47 30.32
C VAL A 12 -11.87 -5.99 29.54
N PHE A 13 -11.24 -7.08 29.99
CA PHE A 13 -10.11 -7.67 29.26
C PHE A 13 -10.54 -8.24 27.91
N GLY A 14 -11.74 -8.81 27.79
CA GLY A 14 -12.29 -9.27 26.51
C GLY A 14 -12.46 -8.13 25.51
N LEU A 15 -13.02 -6.99 25.94
CA LEU A 15 -13.16 -5.80 25.10
C LEU A 15 -11.80 -5.23 24.68
N LEU A 16 -10.84 -5.16 25.59
CA LEU A 16 -9.48 -4.71 25.27
C LEU A 16 -8.78 -5.66 24.28
N ALA A 17 -8.97 -6.97 24.43
CA ALA A 17 -8.43 -7.94 23.49
C ALA A 17 -9.02 -7.74 22.09
N ILE A 18 -10.35 -7.64 21.98
CA ILE A 18 -11.03 -7.38 20.70
C ILE A 18 -10.56 -6.06 20.09
N TRP A 19 -10.39 -5.01 20.90
CA TRP A 19 -9.90 -3.72 20.43
C TRP A 19 -8.51 -3.84 19.80
N ASN A 20 -7.55 -4.48 20.49
CA ASN A 20 -6.19 -4.63 19.99
C ASN A 20 -6.13 -5.48 18.72
N VAL A 21 -6.88 -6.59 18.69
CA VAL A 21 -6.99 -7.42 17.48
C VAL A 21 -7.59 -6.62 16.32
N GLY A 22 -8.65 -5.84 16.59
CA GLY A 22 -9.27 -4.98 15.58
C GLY A 22 -8.31 -3.94 15.00
N GLN A 23 -7.47 -3.31 15.84
CA GLN A 23 -6.45 -2.37 15.38
C GLN A 23 -5.39 -3.06 14.50
N GLY A 24 -4.93 -4.26 14.87
CA GLY A 24 -4.00 -5.03 14.06
C GLY A 24 -4.59 -5.42 12.71
N SER A 25 -5.80 -6.01 12.71
CA SER A 25 -6.50 -6.41 11.50
C SER A 25 -6.79 -5.25 10.56
N TYR A 26 -7.04 -4.05 11.10
CA TYR A 26 -7.28 -2.84 10.31
C TYR A 26 -6.09 -2.50 9.40
N ILE A 27 -4.85 -2.68 9.87
CA ILE A 27 -3.64 -2.37 9.08
C ILE A 27 -3.55 -3.29 7.87
N PHE A 28 -3.74 -4.60 8.05
CA PHE A 28 -3.69 -5.59 6.97
C PHE A 28 -4.84 -5.37 5.97
N ALA A 29 -6.06 -5.17 6.47
CA ALA A 29 -7.22 -4.93 5.60
C ALA A 29 -7.04 -3.66 4.76
N LYS A 30 -6.46 -2.60 5.34
CA LYS A 30 -6.15 -1.37 4.62
C LYS A 30 -5.08 -1.59 3.55
N ALA A 31 -4.04 -2.37 3.84
CA ALA A 31 -2.97 -2.66 2.88
C ALA A 31 -3.52 -3.42 1.66
N GLU A 32 -4.29 -4.49 1.87
CA GLU A 32 -4.94 -5.26 0.80
C GLU A 32 -5.88 -4.40 -0.05
N LEU A 33 -6.73 -3.59 0.61
CA LEU A 33 -7.62 -2.69 -0.10
C LEU A 33 -6.85 -1.66 -0.93
N ALA A 34 -5.75 -1.12 -0.40
CA ALA A 34 -4.90 -0.19 -1.14
C ALA A 34 -4.30 -0.84 -2.39
N GLN A 35 -3.78 -2.07 -2.30
CA GLN A 35 -3.26 -2.79 -3.47
C GLN A 35 -4.33 -3.00 -4.54
N TRP A 36 -5.54 -3.38 -4.13
CA TRP A 36 -6.66 -3.55 -5.06
C TRP A 36 -7.04 -2.24 -5.76
N LEU A 37 -7.09 -1.12 -5.01
CA LEU A 37 -7.37 0.20 -5.57
C LEU A 37 -6.27 0.70 -6.50
N ILE A 38 -4.99 0.43 -6.19
CA ILE A 38 -3.84 0.75 -7.04
C ILE A 38 -3.91 -0.05 -8.35
N ALA A 39 -4.20 -1.35 -8.28
CA ALA A 39 -4.38 -2.18 -9.47
C ALA A 39 -5.53 -1.68 -10.35
N SER A 40 -6.65 -1.28 -9.74
CA SER A 40 -7.78 -0.68 -10.44
C SER A 40 -7.41 0.65 -11.12
N ALA A 41 -6.65 1.51 -10.43
CA ALA A 41 -6.16 2.77 -10.99
C ALA A 41 -5.22 2.54 -12.19
N TRP A 42 -4.33 1.54 -12.10
CA TRP A 42 -3.44 1.14 -13.18
C TRP A 42 -4.21 0.62 -14.41
N GLN A 43 -5.20 -0.22 -14.20
CA GLN A 43 -6.03 -0.74 -15.29
C GLN A 43 -6.77 0.39 -16.01
N GLN A 44 -7.32 1.33 -15.24
CA GLN A 44 -7.98 2.51 -15.80
C GLN A 44 -7.00 3.42 -16.55
N SER A 45 -5.77 3.62 -16.04
CA SER A 45 -4.79 4.49 -16.70
C SER A 45 -4.25 3.88 -18.00
N THR A 46 -4.20 2.55 -18.08
CA THR A 46 -3.80 1.84 -19.31
C THR A 46 -4.90 1.84 -20.37
N SER A 47 -6.17 1.94 -19.95
CA SER A 47 -7.34 1.83 -20.84
C SER A 47 -7.89 3.19 -21.29
N SER A 48 -7.41 4.29 -20.73
CA SER A 48 -7.89 5.65 -20.98
C SER A 48 -6.74 6.58 -21.34
N ASP A 49 -7.03 7.71 -21.98
CA ASP A 49 -6.03 8.76 -22.26
C ASP A 49 -5.54 9.49 -20.99
N ARG A 50 -5.98 9.07 -19.80
CA ARG A 50 -5.63 9.69 -18.51
C ARG A 50 -4.52 8.88 -17.83
N THR A 51 -3.35 9.48 -17.71
CA THR A 51 -2.17 8.83 -17.13
C THR A 51 -2.03 8.98 -15.61
N GLN A 52 -2.77 9.89 -14.98
CA GLN A 52 -2.65 10.21 -13.53
C GLN A 52 -3.92 9.87 -12.76
N ILE A 53 -4.27 8.59 -12.68
CA ILE A 53 -5.47 8.13 -11.97
C ILE A 53 -5.13 7.77 -10.53
N LYS A 54 -5.69 8.51 -9.58
CA LYS A 54 -5.50 8.26 -8.15
C LYS A 54 -6.30 7.03 -7.69
N PRO A 55 -5.71 6.14 -6.87
CA PRO A 55 -6.39 4.95 -6.36
C PRO A 55 -7.53 5.28 -5.39
N TRP A 56 -7.47 6.43 -4.70
CA TRP A 56 -8.56 7.01 -3.92
C TRP A 56 -8.49 8.54 -3.97
N PRO A 57 -9.58 9.27 -3.66
CA PRO A 57 -9.69 10.71 -3.98
C PRO A 57 -8.62 11.61 -3.37
N TRP A 58 -8.11 11.25 -2.19
CA TRP A 58 -7.09 12.01 -1.46
C TRP A 58 -5.70 11.35 -1.51
N ALA A 59 -5.45 10.41 -2.43
CA ALA A 59 -4.11 9.87 -2.63
C ALA A 59 -3.18 10.99 -3.13
N ASP A 60 -1.96 11.04 -2.62
CA ASP A 60 -0.88 11.90 -3.09
C ASP A 60 -0.06 11.25 -4.23
N THR A 61 -0.40 10.00 -4.58
CA THR A 61 0.30 9.20 -5.58
C THR A 61 -0.67 8.46 -6.53
N TRP A 62 -0.13 7.88 -7.59
CA TRP A 62 -0.82 7.06 -8.60
C TRP A 62 0.19 6.10 -9.23
N PRO A 63 -0.24 4.97 -9.82
CA PRO A 63 0.67 4.04 -10.47
C PRO A 63 1.20 4.62 -11.80
N VAL A 64 2.52 4.57 -11.98
CA VAL A 64 3.24 5.10 -13.16
C VAL A 64 3.92 4.02 -13.98
N ALA A 65 4.24 2.87 -13.37
CA ALA A 65 4.79 1.71 -14.08
C ALA A 65 4.45 0.41 -13.34
N ARG A 66 4.73 -0.72 -13.98
CA ARG A 66 4.71 -2.04 -13.36
C ARG A 66 6.12 -2.64 -13.38
N LEU A 67 6.58 -3.09 -12.23
CA LEU A 67 7.89 -3.70 -12.03
C LEU A 67 7.71 -5.21 -11.90
N GLU A 68 8.24 -5.95 -12.87
CA GLU A 68 8.23 -7.41 -12.88
C GLU A 68 9.66 -7.94 -12.81
N MET A 69 9.98 -8.72 -11.77
CA MET A 69 11.28 -9.39 -11.62
C MET A 69 11.07 -10.87 -11.33
N ALA A 70 10.97 -11.67 -12.40
CA ALA A 70 10.65 -13.10 -12.33
C ALA A 70 11.57 -13.92 -11.41
N LYS A 71 12.86 -13.56 -11.32
CA LYS A 71 13.82 -14.27 -10.45
C LYS A 71 13.52 -14.10 -8.95
N HIS A 72 12.84 -13.03 -8.58
CA HIS A 72 12.57 -12.67 -7.19
C HIS A 72 11.08 -12.78 -6.82
N ASP A 73 10.23 -13.29 -7.72
CA ASP A 73 8.77 -13.36 -7.54
C ASP A 73 8.15 -11.99 -7.21
N ILE A 74 8.67 -10.94 -7.84
CA ILE A 74 8.20 -9.56 -7.64
C ILE A 74 7.36 -9.14 -8.84
N ASP A 75 6.14 -8.71 -8.55
CA ASP A 75 5.20 -8.08 -9.46
C ASP A 75 4.49 -6.96 -8.69
N GLN A 76 4.92 -5.72 -8.93
CA GLN A 76 4.47 -4.56 -8.15
C GLN A 76 4.21 -3.34 -9.03
N TYR A 77 3.28 -2.49 -8.59
CA TYR A 77 3.05 -1.19 -9.21
C TYR A 77 4.01 -0.15 -8.63
N VAL A 78 4.72 0.54 -9.52
CA VAL A 78 5.56 1.69 -9.16
C VAL A 78 4.67 2.91 -9.07
N LEU A 79 4.75 3.61 -7.94
CA LEU A 79 3.95 4.76 -7.58
C LEU A 79 4.70 6.06 -7.90
N ALA A 80 3.96 7.11 -8.24
CA ALA A 80 4.49 8.44 -8.46
C ALA A 80 5.06 9.02 -7.14
N GLY A 81 6.36 9.30 -7.12
CA GLY A 81 7.03 9.93 -5.99
C GLY A 81 7.51 8.95 -4.92
N THR A 82 8.20 9.50 -3.93
CA THR A 82 8.81 8.76 -2.81
C THR A 82 8.45 9.36 -1.45
N SER A 83 7.21 9.87 -1.33
CA SER A 83 6.65 10.31 -0.04
C SER A 83 6.52 9.13 0.93
N GLY A 84 6.39 9.42 2.22
CA GLY A 84 6.17 8.37 3.23
C GLY A 84 4.87 7.61 2.97
N GLU A 85 3.85 8.29 2.47
CA GLU A 85 2.57 7.73 2.07
C GLU A 85 2.70 6.82 0.85
N SER A 86 3.42 7.25 -0.19
CA SER A 86 3.65 6.44 -1.39
C SER A 86 4.44 5.17 -1.07
N LEU A 87 5.57 5.32 -0.37
CA LEU A 87 6.45 4.20 0.00
C LEU A 87 5.80 3.22 0.99
N ALA A 88 4.75 3.63 1.71
CA ALA A 88 3.96 2.73 2.55
C ALA A 88 3.09 1.75 1.74
N PHE A 89 2.82 2.04 0.46
CA PHE A 89 1.96 1.22 -0.39
C PHE A 89 2.66 0.61 -1.62
N GLY A 90 3.89 1.01 -1.95
CA GLY A 90 4.60 0.43 -3.08
C GLY A 90 5.96 1.07 -3.38
N PRO A 91 6.74 0.51 -4.32
CA PRO A 91 7.95 1.12 -4.82
C PRO A 91 7.61 2.48 -5.46
N GLY A 92 8.42 3.49 -5.21
CA GLY A 92 8.21 4.87 -5.67
C GLY A 92 9.23 5.29 -6.73
N HIS A 93 8.78 6.01 -7.76
CA HIS A 93 9.65 6.66 -8.74
C HIS A 93 10.22 7.96 -8.18
N ILE A 94 11.54 8.13 -8.27
CA ILE A 94 12.18 9.40 -7.89
C ILE A 94 12.01 10.40 -9.04
N PHE A 95 11.23 11.46 -8.80
CA PHE A 95 10.95 12.50 -9.82
C PHE A 95 12.18 13.24 -10.36
N ALA A 96 13.32 13.21 -9.66
CA ALA A 96 14.58 13.76 -10.17
C ALA A 96 15.31 12.84 -11.18
N SER A 97 14.78 11.64 -11.43
CA SER A 97 15.28 10.67 -12.39
C SER A 97 14.42 10.66 -13.67
N ALA A 98 14.92 10.05 -14.75
CA ALA A 98 14.15 9.93 -15.98
C ALA A 98 12.85 9.15 -15.74
N GLU A 99 11.77 9.52 -16.46
CA GLU A 99 10.52 8.77 -16.38
C GLU A 99 10.71 7.32 -16.85
N PRO A 100 9.91 6.37 -16.33
CA PRO A 100 9.93 5.01 -16.85
C PRO A 100 9.70 5.01 -18.37
N THR A 101 10.51 4.26 -19.10
CA THR A 101 10.51 4.16 -20.58
C THR A 101 11.04 5.36 -21.37
N GLU A 102 11.44 6.44 -20.70
CA GLU A 102 12.14 7.56 -21.34
C GLU A 102 13.66 7.35 -21.39
N GLN A 103 14.34 8.12 -22.24
CA GLN A 103 15.80 8.09 -22.35
C GLN A 103 16.44 8.71 -21.09
N GLY A 104 17.17 7.88 -20.33
CA GLY A 104 17.96 8.32 -19.18
C GLY A 104 18.04 7.24 -18.11
N ASN A 105 18.46 7.62 -16.90
CA ASN A 105 18.47 6.73 -15.75
C ASN A 105 17.19 6.93 -14.94
N THR A 106 16.33 5.91 -14.89
CA THR A 106 15.17 5.85 -13.99
C THR A 106 15.58 5.25 -12.66
N VAL A 107 15.18 5.89 -11.55
CA VAL A 107 15.47 5.41 -10.20
C VAL A 107 14.15 5.09 -9.48
N ILE A 108 14.06 3.88 -8.95
CA ILE A 108 12.93 3.37 -8.17
C ILE A 108 13.43 3.05 -6.77
N ALA A 109 12.76 3.56 -5.74
CA ALA A 109 13.07 3.31 -4.34
C ALA A 109 11.95 2.50 -3.68
N ALA A 110 12.30 1.59 -2.77
CA ALA A 110 11.32 0.83 -2.00
C ALA A 110 11.90 0.37 -0.66
N HIS A 111 11.02 0.01 0.26
CA HIS A 111 11.38 -0.65 1.51
C HIS A 111 11.89 -2.08 1.25
N ARG A 112 13.02 -2.44 1.87
CA ARG A 112 13.63 -3.77 1.71
C ARG A 112 12.85 -4.88 2.43
N ASP A 113 12.14 -4.50 3.48
CA ASP A 113 11.50 -5.38 4.46
C ASP A 113 10.00 -5.62 4.20
N THR A 114 9.42 -4.93 3.23
CA THR A 114 8.01 -5.11 2.85
C THR A 114 7.77 -5.19 1.35
N LEU A 115 8.68 -4.63 0.53
CA LEU A 115 8.46 -4.46 -0.91
C LEU A 115 9.53 -5.17 -1.74
N LEU A 116 10.81 -4.90 -1.48
CA LEU A 116 11.93 -5.44 -2.27
C LEU A 116 12.83 -6.34 -1.43
N HIS A 117 12.46 -7.62 -1.38
CA HIS A 117 13.23 -8.64 -0.68
C HIS A 117 14.17 -9.37 -1.64
N PHE A 118 15.37 -8.84 -1.82
CA PHE A 118 16.47 -9.50 -2.52
C PHE A 118 17.82 -9.33 -1.82
#